data_AF-A0A2N3D059-F1
#
_entry.id   AF-A0A2N3D059-F1
#
_cell.length_a   1.000
_cell.length_b   1.000
_cell.length_c   1.000
_cell.angle_alpha   90.00
_cell.angle_beta   90.00
_cell.angle_gamma   90.00
#
_symmetry.space_group_name_H-M   'P 1'
#
loop_
_entity.id
_entity.type
_entity.pdbx_description
1 polymer ?
#
loop_
_entity_poly.entity_id
_entity_poly.type
_entity_poly.pdbx_seq_one_letter_code
_entity_poly.pdbx_strand_id
1 'polypeptide(L)'
;MRRGLALLAAACATLGAALTHAGVTQAPAVNDAVILEDGFPRTLSEYRFFANGAQQLPGAGVTPYALNTPLWSDGAEKLRFIYLPEGTQLVADADGLLQFPVGAAIIKTFAFGEGKARRLIETRLLLHRADGWTALPYRWNAEQTEATLALAGGRIDLTTPAGEAISYAIPNKNQCKACHSKDGVVIPIGPKARNLSAEWLGQMAKRGLLDTVPTGADSLPDWR
;
A
#
# COMPACT_ATOMS: atom_id res chain seq x y z
N MET A 1 58.12 -32.76 -47.26
CA MET A 1 56.98 -32.23 -48.06
C MET A 1 55.85 -31.94 -47.10
N ARG A 2 55.67 -30.65 -46.77
CA ARG A 2 54.49 -29.84 -47.15
C ARG A 2 53.29 -29.96 -46.20
N ARG A 3 53.12 -28.86 -45.45
CA ARG A 3 51.88 -28.09 -45.23
C ARG A 3 50.93 -28.60 -44.15
N GLY A 4 50.76 -27.76 -43.13
CA GLY A 4 49.65 -27.87 -42.17
C GLY A 4 49.78 -27.01 -40.91
N LEU A 5 50.73 -26.08 -40.82
CA LEU A 5 50.86 -25.14 -39.71
C LEU A 5 50.11 -23.83 -40.07
N ALA A 6 48.79 -23.83 -39.98
CA ALA A 6 47.99 -22.61 -40.03
C ALA A 6 46.60 -22.90 -39.45
N LEU A 7 46.12 -22.00 -38.59
CA LEU A 7 44.80 -21.95 -37.93
C LEU A 7 44.76 -22.47 -36.48
N LEU A 8 45.59 -21.88 -35.61
CA LEU A 8 45.32 -21.77 -34.16
C LEU A 8 45.64 -20.34 -33.73
N ALA A 9 44.95 -19.36 -34.31
CA ALA A 9 45.06 -17.95 -33.93
C ALA A 9 43.78 -17.19 -34.27
N ALA A 10 42.63 -17.62 -33.74
CA ALA A 10 41.39 -16.82 -33.68
C ALA A 10 40.32 -17.53 -32.84
N ALA A 11 40.57 -17.74 -31.55
CA ALA A 11 39.52 -18.22 -30.62
C ALA A 11 39.55 -17.51 -29.25
N CYS A 12 40.23 -16.38 -29.15
CA CYS A 12 40.30 -15.58 -27.92
C CYS A 12 40.05 -14.10 -28.22
N ALA A 13 38.90 -13.74 -28.78
CA ALA A 13 38.42 -12.35 -28.77
C ALA A 13 37.00 -12.22 -29.36
N THR A 14 35.97 -12.79 -28.73
CA THR A 14 34.57 -12.31 -28.85
C THR A 14 33.71 -12.82 -27.68
N LEU A 15 34.17 -12.64 -26.45
CA LEU A 15 33.26 -12.52 -25.29
C LEU A 15 33.36 -11.09 -24.74
N GLY A 16 33.21 -10.12 -25.64
CA GLY A 16 33.13 -8.71 -25.31
C GLY A 16 31.67 -8.29 -25.12
N ALA A 17 31.26 -8.20 -23.86
CA ALA A 17 30.25 -7.29 -23.36
C ALA A 17 28.94 -7.14 -24.16
N ALA A 18 28.02 -8.09 -23.96
CA ALA A 18 26.60 -7.78 -23.98
C ALA A 18 26.07 -7.84 -22.54
N LEU A 19 26.60 -6.96 -21.67
CA LEU A 19 25.88 -6.57 -20.46
C LEU A 19 24.75 -5.66 -20.96
N THR A 20 23.65 -6.27 -21.40
CA THR A 20 22.39 -5.55 -21.49
C THR A 20 22.18 -4.95 -20.11
N HIS A 21 22.26 -3.62 -20.02
CA HIS A 21 21.71 -2.91 -18.89
C HIS A 21 20.24 -3.33 -18.87
N ALA A 22 19.94 -4.33 -18.06
CA ALA A 22 18.59 -4.56 -17.58
C ALA A 22 18.29 -3.28 -16.82
N GLY A 23 17.74 -2.30 -17.53
CA GLY A 23 17.28 -1.06 -16.95
C GLY A 23 16.35 -1.49 -15.84
N VAL A 24 16.77 -1.27 -14.60
CA VAL A 24 15.88 -1.34 -13.45
C VAL A 24 14.83 -0.29 -13.77
N THR A 25 13.70 -0.73 -14.32
CA THR A 25 12.58 0.14 -14.62
C THR A 25 12.12 0.66 -13.27
N GLN A 26 12.47 1.92 -12.99
CA GLN A 26 12.11 2.56 -11.75
C GLN A 26 10.58 2.54 -11.65
N ALA A 27 10.07 2.08 -10.51
CA ALA A 27 8.64 2.04 -10.29
C ALA A 27 8.03 3.41 -10.59
N PRO A 28 6.86 3.48 -11.25
CA PRO A 28 6.25 4.75 -11.58
C PRO A 28 6.03 5.57 -10.30
N ALA A 29 6.26 6.87 -10.40
CA ALA A 29 5.94 7.80 -9.33
C ALA A 29 4.42 7.87 -9.13
N VAL A 30 4.02 7.99 -7.86
CA VAL A 30 2.64 8.28 -7.46
C VAL A 30 2.22 9.63 -8.04
N ASN A 31 0.94 9.75 -8.39
CA ASN A 31 0.37 10.96 -8.96
C ASN A 31 -0.17 11.88 -7.85
N ASP A 32 0.70 12.73 -7.29
CA ASP A 32 0.34 13.65 -6.19
C ASP A 32 -0.81 14.60 -6.52
N ALA A 33 -0.89 15.07 -7.77
CA ALA A 33 -1.94 15.99 -8.20
C ALA A 33 -3.34 15.38 -8.00
N VAL A 34 -3.48 14.08 -8.28
CA VAL A 34 -4.73 13.32 -8.15
C VAL A 34 -5.09 13.04 -6.68
N ILE A 35 -4.10 13.04 -5.78
CA ILE A 35 -4.36 12.96 -4.33
C ILE A 35 -4.93 14.29 -3.83
N LEU A 36 -4.38 15.42 -4.32
CA LEU A 36 -4.65 16.77 -3.84
C LEU A 36 -5.85 17.46 -4.49
N GLU A 37 -6.32 17.01 -5.65
CA GLU A 37 -7.50 17.59 -6.29
C GLU A 37 -8.78 17.43 -5.45
N ASP A 38 -9.75 18.33 -5.63
CA ASP A 38 -11.06 18.24 -4.95
C ASP A 38 -11.89 17.04 -5.44
N GLY A 39 -11.59 16.57 -6.66
CA GLY A 39 -12.27 15.45 -7.32
C GLY A 39 -12.11 14.12 -6.59
N PHE A 40 -12.93 13.15 -7.02
CA PHE A 40 -12.78 11.74 -6.64
C PHE A 40 -12.42 10.95 -7.89
N PRO A 41 -11.14 10.58 -8.04
CA PRO A 41 -10.67 9.73 -9.12
C PRO A 41 -11.52 8.48 -9.25
N ARG A 42 -11.83 8.09 -10.49
CA ARG A 42 -12.77 7.00 -10.79
C ARG A 42 -12.13 5.64 -10.61
N THR A 43 -10.82 5.53 -10.85
CA THR A 43 -10.08 4.29 -10.74
C THR A 43 -8.92 4.40 -9.76
N LEU A 44 -8.51 3.27 -9.21
CA LEU A 44 -7.37 3.20 -8.29
C LEU A 44 -6.04 3.40 -9.02
N SER A 45 -5.95 3.02 -10.30
CA SER A 45 -4.74 3.18 -11.10
C SER A 45 -4.37 4.64 -11.39
N GLU A 46 -5.32 5.58 -11.35
CA GLU A 46 -5.07 7.02 -11.55
C GLU A 46 -4.05 7.59 -10.56
N TYR A 47 -4.00 7.05 -9.34
CA TYR A 47 -3.04 7.45 -8.30
C TYR A 47 -1.64 6.89 -8.51
N ARG A 48 -1.49 5.78 -9.25
CA ARG A 48 -0.21 5.07 -9.45
C ARG A 48 0.46 4.61 -8.15
N PHE A 49 -0.32 4.29 -7.11
CA PHE A 49 0.21 3.73 -5.86
C PHE A 49 0.95 2.39 -6.01
N PHE A 50 0.66 1.65 -7.08
CA PHE A 50 1.21 0.32 -7.31
C PHE A 50 1.91 0.25 -8.66
N ALA A 51 3.12 -0.31 -8.68
CA ALA A 51 3.78 -0.73 -9.92
C ALA A 51 2.98 -1.87 -10.58
N ASN A 52 2.30 -2.69 -9.79
CA ASN A 52 1.30 -3.66 -10.25
C ASN A 52 0.16 -3.76 -9.23
N GLY A 53 -1.03 -3.25 -9.61
CA GLY A 53 -2.20 -3.22 -8.72
C GLY A 53 -2.73 -4.60 -8.36
N ALA A 54 -2.84 -5.52 -9.33
CA ALA A 54 -3.37 -6.87 -9.12
C ALA A 54 -2.52 -7.69 -8.13
N GLN A 55 -1.20 -7.51 -8.21
CA GLN A 55 -0.25 -8.16 -7.29
C GLN A 55 0.03 -7.33 -6.03
N GLN A 56 -0.55 -6.13 -5.93
CA GLN A 56 -0.32 -5.17 -4.85
C GLN A 56 1.18 -4.87 -4.65
N LEU A 57 1.95 -4.82 -5.76
CA LEU A 57 3.35 -4.45 -5.75
C LEU A 57 3.47 -2.92 -5.60
N PRO A 58 4.03 -2.41 -4.49
CA PRO A 58 4.08 -0.97 -4.23
C PRO A 58 4.85 -0.20 -5.30
N GLY A 59 4.37 1.00 -5.61
CA GLY A 59 5.10 2.00 -6.39
C GLY A 59 6.16 2.72 -5.55
N ALA A 60 6.82 3.70 -6.17
CA ALA A 60 7.80 4.53 -5.45
C ALA A 60 7.12 5.31 -4.32
N GLY A 61 7.78 5.38 -3.15
CA GLY A 61 7.24 6.08 -1.96
C GLY A 61 6.12 5.35 -1.22
N VAL A 62 5.67 4.19 -1.71
CA VAL A 62 4.63 3.37 -1.07
C VAL A 62 5.29 2.26 -0.26
N THR A 63 5.09 2.28 1.06
CA THR A 63 5.71 1.33 2.00
C THR A 63 4.64 0.42 2.63
N PRO A 64 4.78 -0.92 2.56
CA PRO A 64 3.88 -1.83 3.23
C PRO A 64 4.04 -1.75 4.75
N TYR A 65 2.97 -2.00 5.51
CA TYR A 65 3.02 -2.13 6.96
C TYR A 65 2.04 -3.18 7.47
N ALA A 66 2.30 -3.68 8.68
CA ALA A 66 1.40 -4.59 9.39
C ALA A 66 0.99 -3.99 10.73
N LEU A 67 -0.15 -4.45 11.27
CA LEU A 67 -0.57 -4.12 12.62
C LEU A 67 -0.31 -5.33 13.52
N ASN A 68 0.15 -5.09 14.74
CA ASN A 68 0.36 -6.16 15.74
C ASN A 68 -0.97 -6.81 16.13
N THR A 69 -2.03 -6.01 16.26
CA THR A 69 -3.39 -6.49 16.53
C THR A 69 -4.33 -6.01 15.43
N PRO A 70 -4.47 -6.76 14.32
CA PRO A 70 -5.39 -6.41 13.27
C PRO A 70 -6.84 -6.74 13.65
N LEU A 71 -7.78 -5.84 13.34
CA LEU A 71 -9.20 -6.12 13.46
C LEU A 71 -9.61 -7.31 12.56
N TRP A 72 -10.44 -8.21 13.10
CA TRP A 72 -11.04 -9.31 12.33
C TRP A 72 -12.08 -8.79 11.33
N SER A 73 -12.20 -9.42 10.16
CA SER A 73 -13.17 -9.01 9.12
C SER A 73 -13.57 -10.20 8.26
N ASP A 74 -14.30 -11.14 8.85
CA ASP A 74 -14.93 -12.26 8.12
C ASP A 74 -13.92 -13.13 7.36
N GLY A 75 -12.71 -13.29 7.91
CA GLY A 75 -11.62 -14.03 7.28
C GLY A 75 -10.87 -13.29 6.16
N ALA A 76 -11.18 -12.02 5.90
CA ALA A 76 -10.46 -11.22 4.91
C ALA A 76 -9.04 -10.83 5.40
N GLU A 77 -8.06 -11.13 4.55
CA GLU A 77 -6.70 -10.59 4.62
C GLU A 77 -6.74 -9.09 4.36
N LYS A 78 -5.81 -8.36 5.00
CA LYS A 78 -5.71 -6.91 4.89
C LYS A 78 -4.28 -6.52 4.52
N LEU A 79 -4.10 -6.16 3.27
CA LEU A 79 -2.86 -5.58 2.77
C LEU A 79 -2.90 -4.09 3.06
N ARG A 80 -1.83 -3.54 3.63
CA ARG A 80 -1.79 -2.15 4.06
C ARG A 80 -0.51 -1.47 3.61
N PHE A 81 -0.67 -0.24 3.16
CA PHE A 81 0.43 0.58 2.67
C PHE A 81 0.27 2.02 3.14
N ILE A 82 1.39 2.70 3.28
CA ILE A 82 1.49 4.14 3.49
C ILE A 82 2.22 4.73 2.29
N TYR A 83 1.66 5.78 1.74
CA TYR A 83 2.33 6.66 0.79
C TYR A 83 2.72 7.97 1.48
N LEU A 84 3.95 8.41 1.25
CA LEU A 84 4.45 9.73 1.64
C LEU A 84 4.95 10.47 0.39
N PRO A 85 4.53 11.73 0.17
CA PRO A 85 5.13 12.58 -0.85
C PRO A 85 6.64 12.71 -0.68
N GLU A 86 7.34 12.93 -1.79
CA GLU A 86 8.79 13.10 -1.79
C GLU A 86 9.23 14.23 -0.84
N GLY A 87 10.29 14.00 -0.08
CA GLY A 87 10.83 14.97 0.88
C GLY A 87 10.01 15.16 2.15
N THR A 88 8.95 14.37 2.35
CA THR A 88 8.12 14.41 3.56
C THR A 88 8.34 13.20 4.46
N GLN A 89 7.94 13.32 5.72
CA GLN A 89 8.06 12.26 6.71
C GLN A 89 6.86 12.24 7.66
N LEU A 90 6.66 11.12 8.33
CA LEU A 90 5.77 11.02 9.49
C LEU A 90 6.41 11.75 10.68
N VAL A 91 5.58 12.39 11.49
CA VAL A 91 6.00 13.04 12.74
C VAL A 91 5.23 12.43 13.89
N ALA A 92 5.92 11.95 14.92
CA ALA A 92 5.25 11.49 16.12
C ALA A 92 4.87 12.66 17.04
N ASP A 93 3.63 12.70 17.51
CA ASP A 93 3.25 13.61 18.59
C ASP A 93 3.62 13.06 19.98
N ALA A 94 3.33 13.85 21.02
CA ALA A 94 3.65 13.50 22.41
C ALA A 94 2.98 12.21 22.89
N ASP A 95 1.86 11.81 22.29
CA ASP A 95 1.12 10.59 22.61
C ASP A 95 1.53 9.40 21.73
N GLY A 96 2.53 9.58 20.86
CA GLY A 96 3.01 8.57 19.91
C GLY A 96 2.04 8.31 18.76
N LEU A 97 1.12 9.25 18.47
CA LEU A 97 0.33 9.20 17.25
C LEU A 97 1.17 9.74 16.09
N LEU A 98 1.11 9.01 14.97
CA LEU A 98 1.82 9.39 13.76
C LEU A 98 0.99 10.44 13.00
N GLN A 99 1.55 11.62 12.87
CA GLN A 99 1.06 12.73 12.07
C GLN A 99 1.54 12.56 10.64
N PHE A 100 0.60 12.53 9.71
CA PHE A 100 0.89 12.38 8.28
C PHE A 100 0.93 13.76 7.63
N PRO A 101 1.85 14.01 6.68
CA PRO A 101 1.87 15.25 5.92
C PRO A 101 0.69 15.33 4.94
N VAL A 102 0.32 16.54 4.52
CA VAL A 102 -0.62 16.73 3.40
C VAL A 102 -0.04 16.08 2.14
N GLY A 103 -0.88 15.41 1.35
CA GLY A 103 -0.49 14.58 0.20
C GLY A 103 -0.25 13.11 0.54
N ALA A 104 -0.18 12.74 1.82
CA ALA A 104 -0.03 11.35 2.22
C ALA A 104 -1.30 10.52 1.97
N ALA A 105 -1.13 9.21 1.83
CA ALA A 105 -2.25 8.27 1.75
C ALA A 105 -2.04 7.04 2.63
N ILE A 106 -3.12 6.57 3.24
CA ILE A 106 -3.21 5.24 3.87
C ILE A 106 -4.09 4.37 2.97
N ILE A 107 -3.52 3.27 2.53
CA ILE A 107 -4.11 2.39 1.52
C ILE A 107 -4.35 1.05 2.19
N LYS A 108 -5.59 0.55 2.15
CA LYS A 108 -5.96 -0.73 2.74
C LYS A 108 -6.77 -1.56 1.76
N THR A 109 -6.23 -2.68 1.34
CA THR A 109 -6.91 -3.62 0.44
C THR A 109 -7.39 -4.84 1.23
N PHE A 110 -8.66 -5.17 1.10
CA PHE A 110 -9.27 -6.38 1.65
C PHE A 110 -9.30 -7.46 0.57
N ALA A 111 -8.83 -8.65 0.93
CA ALA A 111 -8.72 -9.76 0.01
C ALA A 111 -9.10 -11.08 0.69
N PHE A 112 -9.49 -12.06 -0.11
CA PHE A 112 -9.68 -13.45 0.31
C PHE A 112 -8.66 -14.35 -0.36
N GLY A 113 -8.12 -15.31 0.39
CA GLY A 113 -7.05 -16.19 -0.09
C GLY A 113 -5.68 -15.49 -0.13
N GLU A 114 -4.65 -16.24 -0.47
CA GLU A 114 -3.25 -15.78 -0.42
C GLU A 114 -2.49 -16.16 -1.69
N GLY A 115 -1.35 -15.50 -1.92
CA GLY A 115 -0.48 -15.78 -3.06
C GLY A 115 -1.22 -15.71 -4.40
N LYS A 116 -1.13 -16.79 -5.19
CA LYS A 116 -1.81 -16.88 -6.50
C LYS A 116 -3.32 -17.05 -6.42
N ALA A 117 -3.85 -17.48 -5.27
CA ALA A 117 -5.28 -17.65 -5.04
C ALA A 117 -5.94 -16.41 -4.44
N ARG A 118 -5.16 -15.34 -4.18
CA ARG A 118 -5.67 -14.11 -3.61
C ARG A 118 -6.65 -13.43 -4.57
N ARG A 119 -7.82 -13.08 -4.05
CA ARG A 119 -8.83 -12.27 -4.71
C ARG A 119 -9.02 -10.97 -3.95
N LEU A 120 -8.65 -9.86 -4.57
CA LEU A 120 -8.89 -8.50 -4.09
C LEU A 120 -10.37 -8.16 -4.22
N ILE A 121 -10.95 -7.60 -3.16
CA ILE A 121 -12.37 -7.26 -3.07
C ILE A 121 -12.57 -5.75 -3.11
N GLU A 122 -11.89 -5.05 -2.21
CA GLU A 122 -11.96 -3.59 -2.13
C GLU A 122 -10.63 -2.99 -1.67
N THR A 123 -10.39 -1.75 -2.08
CA THR A 123 -9.32 -0.91 -1.56
C THR A 123 -9.95 0.35 -0.97
N ARG A 124 -9.66 0.62 0.30
CA ARG A 124 -10.08 1.85 0.99
C ARG A 124 -8.89 2.78 1.10
N LEU A 125 -9.07 4.00 0.59
CA LEU A 125 -8.11 5.08 0.69
C LEU A 125 -8.53 6.02 1.82
N LEU A 126 -7.56 6.46 2.61
CA LEU A 126 -7.62 7.72 3.36
C LEU A 126 -6.56 8.64 2.75
N LEU A 127 -7.01 9.70 2.08
CA LEU A 127 -6.15 10.71 1.45
C LEU A 127 -6.06 11.92 2.38
N HIS A 128 -4.85 12.37 2.72
CA HIS A 128 -4.66 13.54 3.54
C HIS A 128 -4.56 14.78 2.66
N ARG A 129 -5.66 15.53 2.53
CA ARG A 129 -5.74 16.76 1.75
C ARG A 129 -5.58 17.97 2.66
N ALA A 130 -5.47 19.16 2.08
CA ALA A 130 -5.32 20.40 2.84
C ALA A 130 -6.49 20.68 3.80
N ASP A 131 -7.69 20.21 3.45
CA ASP A 131 -8.92 20.30 4.26
C ASP A 131 -9.13 19.11 5.21
N GLY A 132 -8.19 18.15 5.22
CA GLY A 132 -8.17 16.98 6.10
C GLY A 132 -8.31 15.65 5.37
N TRP A 133 -8.76 14.63 6.09
CA TRP A 133 -8.81 13.26 5.59
C TRP A 133 -10.05 12.98 4.74
N THR A 134 -9.83 12.57 3.50
CA THR A 134 -10.85 12.13 2.56
C THR A 134 -10.85 10.61 2.42
N ALA A 135 -11.95 9.96 2.80
CA ALA A 135 -12.13 8.52 2.69
C ALA A 135 -12.80 8.13 1.37
N LEU A 136 -12.18 7.23 0.60
CA LEU A 136 -12.69 6.76 -0.69
C LEU A 136 -12.61 5.22 -0.80
N PRO A 137 -13.75 4.52 -0.89
CA PRO A 137 -13.77 3.09 -1.16
C PRO A 137 -13.72 2.80 -2.67
N TYR A 138 -12.94 1.80 -3.07
CA TYR A 138 -12.84 1.28 -4.43
C TYR A 138 -13.16 -0.21 -4.44
N ARG A 139 -13.91 -0.66 -5.44
CA ARG A 139 -14.27 -2.07 -5.65
C ARG A 139 -13.48 -2.65 -6.80
N TRP A 140 -12.80 -3.76 -6.55
CA TRP A 140 -12.09 -4.52 -7.57
C TRP A 140 -13.07 -5.24 -8.51
N ASN A 141 -12.72 -5.31 -9.79
CA ASN A 141 -13.46 -6.08 -10.78
C ASN A 141 -13.17 -7.60 -10.67
N ALA A 142 -14.02 -8.41 -11.31
CA ALA A 142 -13.87 -9.86 -11.28
C ALA A 142 -12.58 -10.33 -11.98
N GLU A 143 -12.13 -9.57 -12.98
CA GLU A 143 -10.93 -9.82 -13.76
C GLU A 143 -9.63 -9.51 -12.99
N GLN A 144 -9.72 -8.90 -11.80
CA GLN A 144 -8.59 -8.54 -10.95
C GLN A 144 -7.58 -7.61 -11.63
N THR A 145 -8.08 -6.69 -12.46
CA THR A 145 -7.26 -5.75 -13.25
C THR A 145 -7.39 -4.31 -12.80
N GLU A 146 -8.52 -3.93 -12.20
CA GLU A 146 -8.79 -2.55 -11.81
C GLU A 146 -9.76 -2.49 -10.62
N ALA A 147 -9.66 -1.41 -9.83
CA ALA A 147 -10.66 -1.06 -8.85
C ALA A 147 -11.31 0.29 -9.18
N THR A 148 -12.64 0.34 -9.10
CA THR A 148 -13.44 1.53 -9.43
C THR A 148 -14.09 2.12 -8.18
N LEU A 149 -14.22 3.44 -8.14
CA LEU A 149 -14.77 4.18 -7.01
C LEU A 149 -16.20 3.71 -6.69
N ALA A 150 -16.44 3.38 -5.43
CA ALA A 150 -17.71 2.83 -4.93
C ALA A 150 -18.36 3.75 -3.89
N LEU A 151 -18.66 5.01 -4.25
CA LEU A 151 -19.17 6.02 -3.30
C LEU A 151 -20.40 5.57 -2.50
N ALA A 152 -21.33 4.88 -3.15
CA ALA A 152 -22.54 4.35 -2.55
C ALA A 152 -22.31 3.03 -1.77
N GLY A 153 -21.07 2.53 -1.75
CA GLY A 153 -20.74 1.20 -1.25
C GLY A 153 -21.30 0.11 -2.16
N GLY A 154 -21.53 -1.06 -1.59
CA GLY A 154 -22.17 -2.17 -2.29
C GLY A 154 -22.09 -3.47 -1.51
N ARG A 155 -22.68 -4.52 -2.08
CA ARG A 155 -22.55 -5.88 -1.57
C ARG A 155 -22.00 -6.80 -2.65
N ILE A 156 -21.21 -7.78 -2.25
CA ILE A 156 -20.65 -8.79 -3.14
C ILE A 156 -20.89 -10.14 -2.49
N ASP A 157 -21.61 -11.01 -3.17
CA ASP A 157 -21.75 -12.39 -2.73
C ASP A 157 -20.50 -13.17 -3.13
N LEU A 158 -19.90 -13.86 -2.16
CA LEU A 158 -18.70 -14.66 -2.35
C LEU A 158 -18.64 -15.82 -1.37
N THR A 159 -17.85 -16.83 -1.72
CA THR A 159 -17.49 -17.92 -0.82
C THR A 159 -16.10 -17.65 -0.26
N THR A 160 -15.96 -17.67 1.07
CA THR A 160 -14.66 -17.50 1.74
C THR A 160 -13.76 -18.71 1.46
N PRO A 161 -12.44 -18.62 1.68
CA PRO A 161 -11.55 -19.78 1.57
C PRO A 161 -11.93 -20.95 2.49
N ALA A 162 -12.69 -20.70 3.56
CA ALA A 162 -13.22 -21.72 4.45
C ALA A 162 -14.50 -22.41 3.93
N GLY A 163 -15.01 -22.02 2.75
CA GLY A 163 -16.22 -22.58 2.14
C GLY A 163 -17.53 -21.90 2.55
N GLU A 164 -17.47 -20.82 3.32
CA GLU A 164 -18.65 -20.10 3.80
C GLU A 164 -19.18 -19.12 2.77
N ALA A 165 -20.47 -19.19 2.42
CA ALA A 165 -21.11 -18.20 1.58
C ALA A 165 -21.45 -16.95 2.41
N ILE A 166 -20.87 -15.81 2.04
CA ILE A 166 -21.12 -14.53 2.69
C ILE A 166 -21.60 -13.49 1.67
N SER A 167 -22.32 -12.51 2.17
CA SER A 167 -22.64 -11.29 1.43
C SER A 167 -21.77 -10.17 2.00
N TYR A 168 -20.62 -9.93 1.36
CA TYR A 168 -19.60 -9.00 1.84
C TYR A 168 -20.04 -7.56 1.63
N ALA A 169 -19.99 -6.73 2.67
CA ALA A 169 -20.39 -5.33 2.63
C ALA A 169 -19.19 -4.40 2.37
N ILE A 170 -19.23 -3.68 1.25
CA ILE A 170 -18.34 -2.54 1.00
C ILE A 170 -19.04 -1.29 1.55
N PRO A 171 -18.47 -0.60 2.55
CA PRO A 171 -19.09 0.58 3.12
C PRO A 171 -19.14 1.73 2.12
N ASN A 172 -20.17 2.55 2.21
CA ASN A 172 -20.23 3.81 1.47
C ASN A 172 -19.30 4.87 2.10
N LYS A 173 -19.03 5.96 1.36
CA LYS A 173 -18.13 7.05 1.80
C LYS A 173 -18.51 7.64 3.16
N ASN A 174 -19.80 7.74 3.45
CA ASN A 174 -20.30 8.34 4.69
C ASN A 174 -20.15 7.40 5.89
N GLN A 175 -20.26 6.08 5.67
CA GLN A 175 -20.08 5.06 6.71
C GLN A 175 -18.63 4.98 7.19
N CYS A 176 -17.64 5.40 6.39
CA CYS A 176 -16.25 5.49 6.85
C CYS A 176 -16.11 6.43 8.06
N LYS A 177 -16.88 7.54 8.08
CA LYS A 177 -16.87 8.51 9.19
C LYS A 177 -17.41 7.93 10.49
N ALA A 178 -18.34 6.96 10.41
CA ALA A 178 -18.97 6.39 11.61
C ALA A 178 -17.96 5.73 12.56
N CYS A 179 -16.83 5.22 12.03
CA CYS A 179 -15.77 4.65 12.85
C CYS A 179 -14.54 5.55 12.94
N HIS A 180 -14.23 6.31 11.88
CA HIS A 180 -13.04 7.16 11.80
C HIS A 180 -13.23 8.59 12.28
N SER A 181 -14.38 8.97 12.85
CA SER A 181 -14.58 10.32 13.36
C SER A 181 -14.16 10.45 14.83
N LYS A 182 -13.36 11.48 15.13
CA LYS A 182 -13.17 12.02 16.47
C LYS A 182 -13.57 13.48 16.43
N ASP A 183 -14.53 13.88 17.25
CA ASP A 183 -15.04 15.26 17.32
C ASP A 183 -15.48 15.84 15.96
N GLY A 184 -16.06 15.00 15.09
CA GLY A 184 -16.51 15.38 13.74
C GLY A 184 -15.42 15.36 12.67
N VAL A 185 -14.16 15.15 13.04
CA VAL A 185 -13.00 15.11 12.13
C VAL A 185 -12.63 13.66 11.82
N VAL A 186 -12.38 13.34 10.55
CA VAL A 186 -11.90 12.02 10.13
C VAL A 186 -10.44 11.87 10.53
N ILE A 187 -10.12 10.83 11.30
CA ILE A 187 -8.76 10.50 11.74
C ILE A 187 -8.43 9.02 11.42
N PRO A 188 -7.17 8.71 11.06
CA PRO A 188 -6.72 7.33 10.99
C PRO A 188 -6.71 6.67 12.38
N ILE A 189 -7.26 5.46 12.48
CA ILE A 189 -7.30 4.70 13.75
C ILE A 189 -6.16 3.69 13.85
N GLY A 190 -5.74 3.15 12.70
CA GLY A 190 -4.87 1.98 12.60
C GLY A 190 -3.38 2.22 12.91
N PRO A 191 -2.69 3.11 12.18
CA PRO A 191 -1.23 3.25 12.24
C PRO A 191 -0.78 4.08 13.47
N LYS A 192 -1.16 3.63 14.67
CA LYS A 192 -0.62 4.15 15.93
C LYS A 192 0.71 3.46 16.18
N ALA A 193 1.75 4.20 16.61
CA ALA A 193 3.08 3.63 16.82
C ALA A 193 3.05 2.40 17.76
N ARG A 194 2.20 2.42 18.79
CA ARG A 194 2.01 1.29 19.71
C ARG A 194 1.49 -0.01 19.06
N ASN A 195 0.81 0.09 17.91
CA ASN A 195 0.24 -1.06 17.18
C ASN A 195 1.02 -1.38 15.88
N LEU A 196 2.18 -0.75 15.70
CA LEU A 196 3.13 -1.01 14.63
C LEU A 196 4.37 -1.67 15.25
N SER A 197 5.03 -2.55 14.52
CA SER A 197 6.24 -3.21 15.03
C SER A 197 7.39 -2.21 15.19
N ALA A 198 8.21 -2.42 16.22
CA ALA A 198 9.39 -1.61 16.49
C ALA A 198 10.40 -1.70 15.33
N GLU A 199 10.48 -2.87 14.68
CA GLU A 199 11.29 -3.07 13.49
C GLU A 199 10.85 -2.14 12.36
N TRP A 200 9.55 -2.12 12.02
CA TRP A 200 9.05 -1.27 10.93
C TRP A 200 9.29 0.21 11.22
N LEU A 201 8.98 0.66 12.44
CA LEU A 201 9.20 2.04 12.88
C LEU A 201 10.69 2.42 12.81
N GLY A 202 11.57 1.54 13.27
CA GLY A 202 13.01 1.73 13.20
C GLY A 202 13.53 1.84 11.76
N GLN A 203 12.99 1.05 10.82
CA GLN A 203 13.35 1.17 9.40
C GLN A 203 12.85 2.48 8.79
N MET A 204 11.64 2.93 9.14
CA MET A 204 11.11 4.22 8.68
C MET A 204 11.97 5.39 9.17
N ALA A 205 12.39 5.36 10.43
CA ALA A 205 13.25 6.40 11.01
C ALA A 205 14.64 6.42 10.34
N LYS A 206 15.27 5.25 10.15
CA LYS A 206 16.57 5.14 9.45
C LYS A 206 16.53 5.66 8.01
N ARG A 207 15.37 5.57 7.35
CA ARG A 207 15.14 6.05 5.99
C ARG A 207 14.74 7.53 5.92
N GLY A 208 14.60 8.22 7.06
CA GLY A 208 14.11 9.60 7.12
C GLY A 208 12.63 9.74 6.75
N LEU A 209 11.84 8.66 6.86
CA LEU A 209 10.39 8.66 6.60
C LEU A 209 9.56 8.76 7.89
N LEU A 210 10.22 8.73 9.04
CA LEU A 210 9.69 8.99 10.37
C LEU A 210 10.73 9.82 11.13
N ASP A 211 10.30 10.86 11.82
CA ASP A 211 11.19 11.75 12.57
C ASP A 211 11.94 11.03 13.71
N THR A 212 11.20 10.25 14.51
CA THR A 212 11.72 9.47 15.62
C THR A 212 10.81 8.28 15.94
N VAL A 213 11.38 7.23 16.52
CA VAL A 213 10.57 6.12 17.02
C VAL A 213 9.97 6.53 18.38
N PRO A 214 8.64 6.59 18.54
CA PRO A 214 8.03 7.06 19.78
C PRO A 214 8.33 6.13 20.96
N THR A 215 8.46 6.69 22.15
CA THR A 215 8.48 5.89 23.38
C THR A 215 7.15 5.14 23.53
N GLY A 216 7.19 3.86 23.92
CA GLY A 216 5.99 3.02 23.99
C GLY A 216 5.47 2.53 22.63
N ALA A 217 6.23 2.72 21.55
CA ALA A 217 6.03 2.00 20.30
C ALA A 217 6.02 0.48 20.52
N ASP A 218 5.28 -0.25 19.68
CA ASP A 218 5.21 -1.71 19.72
C ASP A 218 4.84 -2.29 21.11
N SER A 219 4.01 -1.56 21.86
CA SER A 219 3.54 -1.98 23.17
C SER A 219 2.02 -2.03 23.20
N LEU A 220 1.47 -3.14 23.70
CA LEU A 220 0.04 -3.22 23.98
C LEU A 220 -0.24 -2.52 25.31
N PRO A 221 -1.37 -1.80 25.44
CA PRO A 221 -1.72 -1.21 26.72
C PRO A 221 -1.85 -2.30 27.79
N ASP A 222 -1.28 -2.05 28.97
CA ASP A 222 -1.56 -2.86 30.14
C ASP A 222 -2.90 -2.38 30.73
N TRP A 223 -3.89 -3.27 30.75
CA TRP A 223 -5.26 -2.98 31.21
C TRP A 223 -5.53 -3.52 32.62
N ARG A 224 -4.47 -3.81 33.39
CA ARG A 224 -4.55 -4.26 34.78
C ARG A 224 -4.86 -3.13 35.76
#